data_AF-A0A2V1NRQ4-F1
#
_entry.id   AF-A0A2V1NRQ4-F1
#
_cell.length_a   1.000
_cell.length_b   1.000
_cell.length_c   1.000
_cell.angle_alpha   90.00
_cell.angle_beta   90.00
_cell.angle_gamma   90.00
#
_symmetry.space_group_name_H-M   'P 1'
#
loop_
_entity.id
_entity.type
_entity.pdbx_description
1 polymer ?
#
loop_
_entity_poly.entity_id
_entity_poly.type
_entity_poly.pdbx_seq_one_letter_code
_entity_poly.pdbx_strand_id
1 'polypeptide(L)'
;MTVQNILLSGVVGSTAYGLAREGSDIDRLGMFAVPTEELHGLHRPKESHVTTAPDRTLHEAGKWCRLALSGNPTAMELVWLPDELYETRTGLGDELIGIRQSLLSAGRVRDAYLGYATEQFKRLQRRGDGSFSADTRKRTAKHARHLKRLCRQGFELYSTGRLTVRVEDPESYHRFGEEVAADADAALPVLEHFEEAFAATRTVLPAEPDERAVEAWLRKVRREFYAR
;
A
#
# COMPACT_ATOMS: atom_id res chain seq x y z
N MET A 1 22.51 -10.03 -1.31
CA MET A 1 21.92 -11.24 -0.70
C MET A 1 20.54 -11.45 -1.28
N THR A 2 20.26 -12.64 -1.81
CA THR A 2 18.94 -13.01 -2.31
C THR A 2 18.05 -13.37 -1.13
N VAL A 3 16.89 -12.71 -1.00
CA VAL A 3 15.90 -13.05 0.02
C VAL A 3 15.23 -14.36 -0.40
N GLN A 4 15.28 -15.37 0.47
CA GLN A 4 14.63 -16.67 0.26
C GLN A 4 13.22 -16.69 0.87
N ASN A 5 12.48 -17.78 0.68
CA ASN A 5 11.19 -18.03 1.35
C ASN A 5 10.13 -16.95 1.11
N ILE A 6 10.05 -16.43 -0.12
CA ILE A 6 9.00 -15.49 -0.52
C ILE A 6 7.65 -16.21 -0.48
N LEU A 7 6.71 -15.68 0.29
CA LEU A 7 5.36 -16.24 0.44
C LEU A 7 4.40 -15.67 -0.60
N LEU A 8 4.55 -14.36 -0.85
CA LEU A 8 3.70 -13.59 -1.74
C LEU A 8 4.52 -12.39 -2.27
N SER A 9 4.55 -12.17 -3.57
CA SER A 9 5.11 -10.98 -4.18
C SER A 9 4.43 -10.66 -5.50
N GLY A 10 4.41 -9.37 -5.85
CA GLY A 10 3.85 -8.93 -7.11
C GLY A 10 4.32 -7.54 -7.51
N VAL A 11 3.95 -7.17 -8.73
CA VAL A 11 4.16 -5.83 -9.28
C VAL A 11 3.12 -4.88 -8.68
N VAL A 12 3.59 -3.78 -8.10
CA VAL A 12 2.76 -2.75 -7.44
C VAL A 12 2.95 -1.39 -8.12
N GLY A 13 2.37 -0.34 -7.54
CA GLY A 13 2.67 1.03 -7.95
C GLY A 13 2.02 1.39 -9.28
N SER A 14 2.67 2.26 -10.05
CA SER A 14 2.04 2.84 -11.24
C SER A 14 1.61 1.79 -12.27
N THR A 15 2.35 0.68 -12.40
CA THR A 15 1.97 -0.45 -13.24
C THR A 15 0.70 -1.12 -12.76
N ALA A 16 0.59 -1.41 -11.45
CA ALA A 16 -0.58 -2.07 -10.90
C ALA A 16 -1.85 -1.20 -10.99
N TYR A 17 -1.68 0.11 -10.79
CA TYR A 17 -2.78 1.06 -10.91
C TYR A 17 -3.22 1.30 -12.36
N GLY A 18 -2.42 0.95 -13.37
CA GLY A 18 -2.67 1.33 -14.76
C GLY A 18 -2.27 2.78 -15.09
N LEU A 19 -1.36 3.36 -14.31
CA LEU A 19 -0.82 4.72 -14.44
C LEU A 19 0.59 4.78 -15.04
N ALA A 20 1.17 3.62 -15.36
CA ALA A 20 2.49 3.52 -15.98
C ALA A 20 2.43 4.04 -17.42
N ARG A 21 3.42 4.85 -17.79
CA ARG A 21 3.70 5.28 -19.18
C ARG A 21 5.05 4.72 -19.62
N GLU A 22 5.40 4.89 -20.89
CA GLU A 22 6.72 4.51 -21.41
C GLU A 22 7.85 5.04 -20.52
N GLY A 23 8.79 4.16 -20.16
CA GLY A 23 9.90 4.48 -19.26
C GLY A 23 9.55 4.53 -17.77
N SER A 24 8.36 4.10 -17.35
CA SER A 24 8.04 3.97 -15.91
C SER A 24 8.78 2.80 -15.27
N ASP A 25 9.29 3.01 -14.07
CA ASP A 25 9.91 1.95 -13.26
C ASP A 25 8.88 0.89 -12.85
N ILE A 26 9.35 -0.35 -12.65
CA ILE A 26 8.54 -1.47 -12.17
C ILE A 26 8.82 -1.68 -10.69
N ASP A 27 7.89 -1.23 -9.85
CA ASP A 27 7.92 -1.42 -8.41
C ASP A 27 7.44 -2.83 -8.04
N ARG A 28 8.16 -3.50 -7.12
CA ARG A 28 7.76 -4.78 -6.53
C ARG A 28 7.58 -4.69 -5.04
N LEU A 29 6.54 -5.34 -4.55
CA LEU A 29 6.31 -5.56 -3.13
C LEU A 29 6.17 -7.04 -2.87
N GLY A 30 6.64 -7.49 -1.72
CA GLY A 30 6.41 -8.86 -1.30
C GLY A 30 6.63 -9.06 0.18
N MET A 31 6.35 -10.27 0.61
CA MET A 31 6.65 -10.75 1.94
C MET A 31 7.37 -12.08 1.91
N PHE A 32 8.23 -12.30 2.90
CA PHE A 32 8.99 -13.52 3.05
C PHE A 32 8.92 -14.03 4.49
N ALA A 33 9.17 -15.32 4.68
CA ALA A 33 9.36 -15.92 6.00
C ALA A 33 10.84 -16.12 6.29
N VAL A 34 11.31 -15.58 7.41
CA VAL A 34 12.59 -16.03 7.98
C VAL A 34 12.43 -17.45 8.54
N PRO A 35 13.47 -18.29 8.49
CA PRO A 35 13.51 -19.53 9.28
C PRO A 35 13.16 -19.22 10.74
N THR A 36 12.29 -20.03 11.34
CA THR A 36 11.72 -19.70 12.64
C THR A 36 12.79 -19.72 13.74
N GLU A 37 13.81 -20.56 13.64
CA GLU A 37 14.93 -20.58 14.58
C GLU A 37 15.69 -19.25 14.62
N GLU A 38 15.83 -18.55 13.50
CA GLU A 38 16.50 -17.23 13.45
C GLU A 38 15.77 -16.17 14.30
N LEU A 39 14.46 -16.32 14.52
CA LEU A 39 13.69 -15.41 15.37
C LEU A 39 14.01 -15.60 16.86
N HIS A 40 14.59 -16.73 17.25
CA HIS A 40 14.95 -17.10 18.62
C HIS A 40 16.42 -16.85 18.94
N GLY A 41 17.23 -16.46 17.95
CA GLY A 41 18.64 -16.14 18.14
C GLY A 41 18.88 -14.84 18.91
N LEU A 42 20.14 -14.64 19.35
CA LEU A 42 20.59 -13.43 20.07
C LEU A 42 20.33 -12.14 19.28
N HIS A 43 20.39 -12.20 17.95
CA HIS A 43 20.14 -11.08 17.06
C HIS A 43 18.90 -11.35 16.23
N ARG A 44 18.03 -10.34 16.11
CA ARG A 44 16.83 -10.43 15.29
C ARG A 44 17.20 -10.33 13.80
N PRO A 45 16.58 -11.14 12.93
CA PRO A 45 16.82 -11.06 11.50
C PRO A 45 16.30 -9.73 10.95
N LYS A 46 16.83 -9.32 9.80
CA LYS A 46 16.41 -8.08 9.14
C LYS A 46 14.96 -8.21 8.68
N GLU A 47 14.10 -7.31 9.14
CA GLU A 47 12.66 -7.39 8.81
C GLU A 47 12.31 -6.78 7.45
N SER A 48 13.25 -6.12 6.77
CA SER A 48 12.98 -5.51 5.45
C SER A 48 14.20 -5.44 4.55
N HIS A 49 13.99 -5.73 3.27
CA HIS A 49 14.99 -5.62 2.22
C HIS A 49 14.44 -4.70 1.14
N VAL A 50 15.15 -3.59 0.90
CA VAL A 50 14.83 -2.62 -0.15
C VAL A 50 16.00 -2.61 -1.12
N THR A 51 15.70 -2.75 -2.41
CA THR A 51 16.68 -2.62 -3.49
C THR A 51 16.18 -1.60 -4.50
N THR A 52 17.12 -0.89 -5.13
CA THR A 52 16.90 -0.02 -6.28
C THR A 52 17.53 -0.69 -7.50
N ALA A 53 16.85 -0.72 -8.64
CA ALA A 53 17.29 -1.41 -9.87
C ALA A 53 17.60 -2.92 -9.68
N PRO A 54 16.58 -3.80 -9.55
CA PRO A 54 15.15 -3.50 -9.63
C PRO A 54 14.59 -2.92 -8.32
N ASP A 55 13.58 -2.05 -8.44
CA ASP A 55 12.85 -1.50 -7.30
C ASP A 55 12.01 -2.59 -6.64
N ARG A 56 12.42 -2.99 -5.44
CA ARG A 56 11.77 -4.06 -4.70
C ARG A 56 11.83 -3.81 -3.22
N THR A 57 10.68 -3.93 -2.57
CA THR A 57 10.55 -3.96 -1.11
C THR A 57 10.02 -5.31 -0.66
N LEU A 58 10.74 -5.98 0.22
CA LEU A 58 10.30 -7.22 0.86
C LEU A 58 10.24 -7.01 2.37
N HIS A 59 9.12 -7.38 2.98
CA HIS A 59 8.95 -7.36 4.44
C HIS A 59 8.88 -8.79 4.99
N GLU A 60 9.49 -9.01 6.14
CA GLU A 60 9.29 -10.27 6.88
C GLU A 60 7.80 -10.38 7.26
N ALA A 61 7.23 -11.58 7.18
CA ALA A 61 5.79 -11.85 7.34
C ALA A 61 5.18 -11.22 8.61
N GLY A 62 5.88 -11.26 9.74
CA GLY A 62 5.43 -10.64 10.98
C GLY A 62 5.44 -9.12 10.92
N LYS A 63 6.47 -8.51 10.31
CA LYS A 63 6.47 -7.07 10.06
C LYS A 63 5.38 -6.65 9.08
N TRP A 64 5.19 -7.41 7.99
CA TRP A 64 4.13 -7.14 7.03
C TRP A 64 2.75 -7.16 7.71
N CYS A 65 2.47 -8.16 8.56
CA CYS A 65 1.22 -8.23 9.32
C CYS A 65 1.02 -7.00 10.21
N ARG A 66 2.06 -6.54 10.92
CA ARG A 66 1.97 -5.33 11.76
C ARG A 66 1.66 -4.08 10.94
N LEU A 67 2.29 -3.93 9.76
CA LEU A 67 1.99 -2.82 8.85
C LEU A 67 0.56 -2.89 8.33
N ALA A 68 0.10 -4.06 7.91
CA ALA A 68 -1.25 -4.24 7.41
C ALA A 68 -2.31 -4.01 8.50
N LEU A 69 -2.09 -4.53 9.71
CA LEU A 69 -2.94 -4.30 10.88
C LEU A 69 -3.00 -2.83 11.30
N SER A 70 -1.99 -2.01 10.97
CA SER A 70 -2.02 -0.57 11.21
C SER A 70 -2.69 0.22 10.06
N GLY A 71 -3.30 -0.47 9.09
CA GLY A 71 -3.95 0.17 7.93
C GLY A 71 -2.98 0.69 6.88
N ASN A 72 -1.71 0.27 6.86
CA ASN A 72 -0.69 0.83 5.95
C ASN A 72 -1.08 0.61 4.46
N PRO A 73 -1.37 1.67 3.68
CA PRO A 73 -1.89 1.53 2.32
C PRO A 73 -0.93 0.82 1.37
N THR A 74 0.37 1.06 1.52
CA THR A 74 1.42 0.47 0.67
C THR A 74 1.55 -1.03 0.92
N ALA A 75 1.57 -1.46 2.18
CA ALA A 75 1.70 -2.87 2.52
C ALA A 75 0.46 -3.67 2.10
N MET A 76 -0.73 -3.13 2.39
CA MET A 76 -2.01 -3.82 2.17
C MET A 76 -2.29 -4.10 0.70
N GLU A 77 -1.83 -3.26 -0.23
CA GLU A 77 -2.03 -3.44 -1.67
C GLU A 77 -1.66 -4.85 -2.15
N LEU A 78 -0.62 -5.46 -1.55
CA LEU A 78 -0.14 -6.79 -1.93
C LEU A 78 -1.24 -7.87 -1.87
N VAL A 79 -2.19 -7.80 -0.94
CA VAL A 79 -3.28 -8.80 -0.83
C VAL A 79 -4.54 -8.45 -1.63
N TRP A 80 -4.48 -7.36 -2.41
CA TRP A 80 -5.54 -6.88 -3.29
C TRP A 80 -5.11 -6.82 -4.76
N LEU A 81 -3.91 -7.29 -5.09
CA LEU A 81 -3.41 -7.27 -6.46
C LEU A 81 -4.30 -8.12 -7.38
N PRO A 82 -4.55 -7.65 -8.62
CA PRO A 82 -5.03 -8.48 -9.71
C PRO A 82 -4.17 -9.73 -9.90
N ASP A 83 -4.80 -10.85 -10.24
CA ASP A 83 -4.15 -12.17 -10.27
C ASP A 83 -2.91 -12.18 -11.20
N GLU A 84 -2.98 -11.48 -12.33
CA GLU A 84 -1.92 -11.37 -13.32
C GLU A 84 -0.68 -10.60 -12.85
N LEU A 85 -0.75 -9.89 -11.72
CA LEU A 85 0.35 -9.11 -11.17
C LEU A 85 1.13 -9.83 -10.07
N TYR A 86 0.68 -11.02 -9.65
CA TYR A 86 1.45 -11.85 -8.73
C TYR A 86 2.61 -12.54 -9.45
N GLU A 87 3.83 -12.32 -8.97
CA GLU A 87 5.04 -13.01 -9.43
C GLU A 87 5.35 -14.25 -8.57
N THR A 88 4.91 -14.25 -7.31
CA THR A 88 5.00 -15.41 -6.41
C THR A 88 3.76 -15.44 -5.54
N ARG A 89 3.10 -16.61 -5.49
CA ARG A 89 1.90 -16.84 -4.69
C ARG A 89 1.93 -18.29 -4.20
N THR A 90 2.31 -18.46 -2.93
CA THR A 90 2.34 -19.77 -2.27
C THR A 90 0.99 -20.08 -1.59
N GLY A 91 0.79 -21.32 -1.13
CA GLY A 91 -0.41 -21.66 -0.34
C GLY A 91 -0.58 -20.80 0.92
N LEU A 92 0.52 -20.43 1.59
CA LEU A 92 0.46 -19.47 2.71
C LEU A 92 0.10 -18.06 2.24
N GLY A 93 0.52 -17.65 1.03
CA GLY A 93 0.11 -16.41 0.40
C GLY A 93 -1.39 -16.39 0.06
N ASP A 94 -1.92 -17.50 -0.48
CA ASP A 94 -3.35 -17.69 -0.73
C ASP A 94 -4.19 -17.59 0.54
N GLU A 95 -3.76 -18.24 1.61
CA GLU A 95 -4.43 -18.17 2.91
C GLU A 95 -4.48 -16.74 3.44
N LEU A 96 -3.39 -15.98 3.29
CA LEU A 96 -3.36 -14.58 3.70
C LEU A 96 -4.32 -13.71 2.89
N ILE A 97 -4.33 -13.88 1.56
CA ILE A 97 -5.29 -13.21 0.67
C ILE A 97 -6.72 -13.57 1.10
N GLY A 98 -6.97 -14.83 1.49
CA GLY A 98 -8.27 -15.31 1.97
C GLY A 98 -8.74 -14.60 3.25
N ILE A 99 -7.83 -14.24 4.15
CA ILE A 99 -8.16 -13.53 5.40
C ILE A 99 -7.97 -12.01 5.31
N ARG A 100 -7.76 -11.43 4.12
CA ARG A 100 -7.43 -9.99 3.97
C ARG A 100 -8.40 -9.02 4.64
N GLN A 101 -9.67 -9.40 4.77
CA GLN A 101 -10.67 -8.58 5.47
C GLN A 101 -10.43 -8.51 6.99
N SER A 102 -9.80 -9.54 7.58
CA SER A 102 -9.39 -9.55 9.00
C SER A 102 -8.36 -8.47 9.33
N LEU A 103 -7.65 -7.92 8.33
CA LEU A 103 -6.66 -6.85 8.51
C LEU A 103 -7.31 -5.47 8.72
N LEU A 104 -8.60 -5.34 8.42
CA LEU A 104 -9.28 -4.06 8.29
C LEU A 104 -9.91 -3.61 9.60
N SER A 105 -9.83 -2.30 9.86
CA SER A 105 -10.68 -1.64 10.84
C SER A 105 -11.00 -0.24 10.39
N ALA A 106 -12.18 0.25 10.77
CA ALA A 106 -12.69 1.55 10.36
C ALA A 106 -11.73 2.69 10.73
N GLY A 107 -11.27 2.72 11.99
CA GLY A 107 -10.37 3.75 12.49
C GLY A 107 -9.02 3.73 11.76
N ARG A 108 -8.35 2.57 11.72
CA ARG A 108 -7.00 2.46 11.14
C ARG A 108 -7.00 2.71 9.63
N VAL A 109 -8.02 2.26 8.89
CA VAL A 109 -8.15 2.56 7.45
C VAL A 109 -8.36 4.05 7.22
N ARG A 110 -9.31 4.68 7.92
CA ARG A 110 -9.55 6.12 7.77
C ARG A 110 -8.29 6.93 8.09
N ASP A 111 -7.72 6.68 9.27
CA ASP A 111 -6.62 7.49 9.79
C ASP A 111 -5.34 7.31 8.96
N ALA A 112 -5.05 6.09 8.50
CA ALA A 112 -3.89 5.85 7.64
C ALA A 112 -4.07 6.44 6.23
N TYR A 113 -5.20 6.21 5.57
CA TYR A 113 -5.37 6.68 4.19
C TYR A 113 -5.54 8.21 4.11
N LEU A 114 -6.38 8.81 4.96
CA LEU A 114 -6.51 10.27 5.02
C LEU A 114 -5.23 10.90 5.56
N GLY A 115 -4.63 10.35 6.63
CA GLY A 115 -3.39 10.88 7.19
C GLY A 115 -2.26 10.93 6.16
N TYR A 116 -2.06 9.85 5.39
CA TYR A 116 -1.08 9.85 4.30
C TYR A 116 -1.44 10.83 3.18
N ALA A 117 -2.72 10.97 2.82
CA ALA A 117 -3.16 11.93 1.82
C ALA A 117 -2.91 13.38 2.27
N THR A 118 -3.25 13.72 3.51
CA THR A 118 -2.96 15.02 4.14
C THR A 118 -1.45 15.29 4.19
N GLU A 119 -0.62 14.28 4.47
CA GLU A 119 0.83 14.42 4.39
C GLU A 119 1.32 14.68 2.97
N GLN A 120 0.76 14.02 1.95
CA GLN A 120 1.09 14.32 0.55
C GLN A 120 0.71 15.77 0.22
N PHE A 121 -0.46 16.23 0.66
CA PHE A 121 -0.91 17.60 0.46
C PHE A 121 0.04 18.61 1.08
N LYS A 122 0.42 18.44 2.35
CA LYS A 122 1.42 19.29 3.02
C LYS A 122 2.76 19.33 2.29
N ARG A 123 3.19 18.21 1.69
CA ARG A 123 4.42 18.15 0.88
C ARG A 123 4.26 18.88 -0.46
N LEU A 124 3.08 18.87 -1.06
CA LEU A 124 2.77 19.64 -2.27
C LEU A 124 2.82 21.14 -1.97
N GLN A 125 2.13 21.61 -0.93
CA GLN A 125 2.12 23.03 -0.54
C GLN A 125 3.52 23.57 -0.21
N ARG A 126 4.35 22.79 0.50
CA ARG A 126 5.73 23.19 0.81
C ARG A 126 6.63 23.37 -0.41
N ARG A 127 6.28 22.83 -1.58
CA ARG A 127 7.07 22.99 -2.81
C ARG A 127 6.81 24.31 -3.54
N GLY A 128 5.76 25.06 -3.19
CA GLY A 128 5.47 26.38 -3.77
C GLY A 128 4.90 26.35 -5.19
N ASP A 129 4.78 27.54 -5.79
CA ASP A 129 4.09 27.90 -7.06
C ASP A 129 4.76 27.42 -8.35
N GLY A 130 5.56 26.35 -8.30
CA GLY A 130 6.02 25.67 -9.51
C GLY A 130 7.02 26.47 -10.36
N SER A 131 7.69 27.49 -9.81
CA SER A 131 8.80 28.22 -10.47
C SER A 131 10.07 27.37 -10.69
N PHE A 132 9.97 26.04 -10.60
CA PHE A 132 11.09 25.12 -10.54
C PHE A 132 11.02 24.08 -11.66
N SER A 133 12.20 23.54 -11.99
CA SER A 133 12.52 22.66 -13.11
C SER A 133 11.44 21.65 -13.53
N ALA A 134 11.49 21.20 -14.80
CA ALA A 134 10.62 20.15 -15.33
C ALA A 134 10.57 18.88 -14.44
N ASP A 135 11.68 18.54 -13.78
CA ASP A 135 11.76 17.44 -12.83
C ASP A 135 10.89 17.66 -11.57
N THR A 136 10.88 18.88 -11.04
CA THR A 136 10.05 19.24 -9.88
C THR A 136 8.56 19.09 -10.22
N ARG A 137 8.15 19.56 -11.40
CA ARG A 137 6.77 19.43 -11.90
C ARG A 137 6.35 17.96 -12.02
N LYS A 138 7.20 17.09 -12.59
CA LYS A 138 6.95 15.64 -12.68
C LYS A 138 6.77 15.00 -11.30
N ARG A 139 7.64 15.34 -10.34
CA ARG A 139 7.54 14.82 -8.96
C ARG A 139 6.28 15.31 -8.24
N THR A 140 5.85 16.55 -8.46
CA THR A 140 4.60 17.09 -7.91
C THR A 140 3.38 16.38 -8.49
N ALA A 141 3.34 16.19 -9.81
CA ALA A 141 2.26 15.41 -10.45
C ALA A 141 2.21 13.95 -9.97
N LYS A 142 3.35 13.31 -9.70
CA LYS A 142 3.39 11.97 -9.10
C LYS A 142 2.80 11.95 -7.68
N HIS A 143 3.13 12.94 -6.85
CA HIS A 143 2.59 13.05 -5.49
C HIS A 143 1.08 13.33 -5.47
N ALA A 144 0.60 14.20 -6.37
CA ALA A 144 -0.82 14.47 -6.53
C ALA A 144 -1.61 13.20 -6.91
N ARG A 145 -1.12 12.44 -7.90
CA ARG A 145 -1.73 11.14 -8.26
C ARG A 145 -1.80 10.19 -7.08
N HIS A 146 -0.74 10.14 -6.27
CA HIS A 146 -0.71 9.32 -5.06
C HIS A 146 -1.76 9.77 -4.03
N LEU A 147 -1.89 11.07 -3.79
CA LEU A 147 -2.92 11.65 -2.90
C LEU A 147 -4.32 11.23 -3.34
N LYS A 148 -4.70 11.49 -4.60
CA LYS A 148 -6.02 11.14 -5.12
C LYS A 148 -6.31 9.65 -4.98
N ARG A 149 -5.29 8.80 -5.20
CA ARG A 149 -5.41 7.35 -5.09
C ARG A 149 -5.67 6.93 -3.64
N LEU A 150 -4.92 7.49 -2.69
CA LEU A 150 -5.11 7.25 -1.26
C LEU A 150 -6.53 7.61 -0.83
N CYS A 151 -7.04 8.79 -1.22
CA CYS A 151 -8.39 9.17 -0.83
C CYS A 151 -9.45 8.23 -1.42
N ARG A 152 -9.37 7.93 -2.73
CA ARG A 152 -10.35 7.05 -3.40
C ARG A 152 -10.32 5.61 -2.86
N GLN A 153 -9.14 5.00 -2.78
CA GLN A 153 -9.01 3.61 -2.31
C GLN A 153 -9.33 3.48 -0.82
N GLY A 154 -8.92 4.46 0.00
CA GLY A 154 -9.26 4.49 1.42
C GLY A 154 -10.77 4.53 1.62
N PHE A 155 -11.45 5.39 0.87
CA PHE A 155 -12.91 5.53 0.96
C PHE A 155 -13.65 4.29 0.43
N GLU A 156 -13.20 3.71 -0.68
CA GLU A 156 -13.73 2.44 -1.20
C GLU A 156 -13.63 1.33 -0.15
N LEU A 157 -12.46 1.18 0.47
CA LEU A 157 -12.22 0.18 1.50
C LEU A 157 -13.08 0.43 2.74
N TYR A 158 -13.20 1.69 3.17
CA TYR A 158 -14.01 2.09 4.31
C TYR A 158 -15.52 1.86 4.09
N SER A 159 -16.01 2.10 2.89
CA SER A 159 -17.44 2.01 2.55
C SER A 159 -17.87 0.60 2.10
N THR A 160 -16.97 -0.20 1.53
CA THR A 160 -17.32 -1.48 0.90
C THR A 160 -16.56 -2.70 1.43
N GLY A 161 -15.47 -2.49 2.18
CA GLY A 161 -14.60 -3.58 2.63
C GLY A 161 -13.82 -4.25 1.48
N ARG A 162 -13.73 -3.57 0.32
CA ARG A 162 -12.98 -4.00 -0.86
C ARG A 162 -12.04 -2.89 -1.32
N LEU A 163 -10.94 -3.28 -1.96
CA LEU A 163 -9.99 -2.34 -2.55
C LEU A 163 -9.76 -2.73 -4.01
N THR A 164 -9.97 -1.77 -4.91
CA THR A 164 -9.64 -1.91 -6.32
C THR A 164 -8.28 -1.27 -6.60
N VAL A 165 -7.32 -2.08 -7.05
CA VAL A 165 -5.96 -1.60 -7.35
C VAL A 165 -5.93 -0.86 -8.69
N ARG A 166 -6.46 -1.48 -9.76
CA ARG A 166 -6.55 -0.89 -11.10
C ARG A 166 -7.48 0.33 -11.06
N VAL A 167 -6.99 1.53 -11.38
CA VAL A 167 -7.89 2.68 -11.44
C VAL A 167 -8.71 2.63 -12.72
N GLU A 168 -9.99 2.99 -12.62
CA GLU A 168 -10.94 2.93 -13.74
C GLU A 168 -10.69 4.00 -14.80
N ASP A 169 -10.37 5.23 -14.38
CA ASP A 169 -10.04 6.36 -15.27
C ASP A 169 -8.62 6.87 -14.98
N PRO A 170 -7.57 6.23 -15.54
CA PRO A 170 -6.18 6.67 -15.41
C PRO A 170 -5.94 8.13 -15.83
N GLU A 171 -6.62 8.60 -16.87
CA GLU A 171 -6.43 9.96 -17.39
C GLU A 171 -6.96 11.02 -16.42
N SER A 172 -8.01 10.73 -15.63
CA SER A 172 -8.40 11.61 -14.52
C SER A 172 -7.32 11.79 -13.45
N TYR A 173 -6.43 10.81 -13.27
CA TYR A 173 -5.29 10.94 -12.35
C TYR A 173 -4.18 11.76 -12.98
N HIS A 174 -3.91 11.56 -14.28
CA HIS A 174 -2.93 12.36 -15.00
C HIS A 174 -3.32 13.84 -15.05
N ARG A 175 -4.56 14.17 -15.43
CA ARG A 175 -5.08 15.55 -15.42
C ARG A 175 -5.00 16.18 -14.03
N PHE A 176 -5.46 15.48 -12.99
CA PHE A 176 -5.33 15.96 -11.61
C PHE A 176 -3.86 16.21 -11.23
N GLY A 177 -2.94 15.34 -11.68
CA GLY A 177 -1.51 15.54 -11.46
C GLY A 177 -0.96 16.79 -12.14
N GLU A 178 -1.41 17.11 -13.35
CA GLU A 178 -1.02 18.31 -14.09
C GLU A 178 -1.60 19.59 -13.47
N GLU A 179 -2.88 19.57 -13.10
CA GLU A 179 -3.56 20.66 -12.38
C GLU A 179 -2.83 21.00 -11.08
N VAL A 180 -2.56 19.99 -10.25
CA VAL A 180 -1.86 20.17 -8.96
C VAL A 180 -0.39 20.58 -9.15
N ALA A 181 0.22 20.19 -10.27
CA ALA A 181 1.58 20.61 -10.58
C ALA A 181 1.66 22.05 -11.11
N ALA A 182 0.55 22.62 -11.57
CA ALA A 182 0.41 24.04 -11.90
C ALA A 182 0.01 24.87 -10.67
N ASP A 183 -0.90 24.34 -9.84
CA ASP A 183 -1.38 24.96 -8.61
C ASP A 183 -1.59 23.90 -7.53
N ALA A 184 -0.77 23.91 -6.48
CA ALA A 184 -0.84 22.93 -5.41
C ALA A 184 -2.19 22.94 -4.66
N ASP A 185 -2.89 24.08 -4.63
CA ASP A 185 -4.16 24.21 -3.92
C ASP A 185 -5.32 23.51 -4.67
N ALA A 186 -5.14 23.16 -5.95
CA ALA A 186 -6.08 22.31 -6.69
C ALA A 186 -6.28 20.92 -6.06
N ALA A 187 -5.38 20.49 -5.15
CA ALA A 187 -5.54 19.24 -4.41
C ALA A 187 -6.49 19.35 -3.20
N LEU A 188 -6.74 20.57 -2.69
CA LEU A 188 -7.52 20.78 -1.47
C LEU A 188 -8.99 20.33 -1.62
N PRO A 189 -9.73 20.67 -2.69
CA PRO A 189 -11.12 20.24 -2.82
C PRO A 189 -11.28 18.71 -2.87
N VAL A 190 -10.29 17.99 -3.40
CA VAL A 190 -10.28 16.52 -3.39
C VAL A 190 -10.11 15.99 -1.98
N LEU A 191 -9.21 16.58 -1.19
CA LEU A 191 -9.01 16.16 0.19
C LEU A 191 -10.26 16.42 1.03
N GLU A 192 -10.82 17.63 0.98
CA GLU A 192 -12.02 18.04 1.71
C GLU A 192 -13.22 17.15 1.33
N HIS A 193 -13.42 16.89 0.03
CA HIS A 193 -14.48 16.00 -0.43
C HIS A 193 -14.41 14.62 0.23
N PHE A 194 -13.22 14.02 0.32
CA PHE A 194 -13.08 12.71 0.94
C PHE A 194 -13.16 12.79 2.47
N GLU A 195 -12.62 13.83 3.12
CA GLU A 195 -12.80 14.04 4.57
C GLU A 195 -14.29 14.09 4.95
N GLU A 196 -15.10 14.84 4.20
CA GLU A 196 -16.55 14.88 4.34
C GLU A 196 -17.21 13.53 4.05
N ALA A 197 -16.80 12.84 2.98
CA ALA A 197 -17.36 11.54 2.61
C ALA A 197 -17.11 10.49 3.70
N PHE A 198 -15.90 10.45 4.27
CA PHE A 198 -15.57 9.59 5.41
C PHE A 198 -16.40 9.94 6.66
N ALA A 199 -16.65 11.23 6.92
CA ALA A 199 -17.45 11.67 8.06
C ALA A 199 -18.94 11.34 7.91
N ALA A 200 -19.49 11.45 6.70
CA ALA A 200 -20.91 11.22 6.41
C ALA A 200 -21.25 9.73 6.20
N THR A 201 -20.27 8.88 5.90
CA THR A 201 -20.50 7.48 5.55
C THR A 201 -20.48 6.57 6.77
N ARG A 202 -21.52 5.74 6.92
CA ARG A 202 -21.47 4.60 7.83
C ARG A 202 -20.62 3.48 7.23
N THR A 203 -19.49 3.20 7.86
CA THR A 203 -18.57 2.13 7.43
C THR A 203 -19.14 0.72 7.57
N VAL A 204 -18.68 -0.19 6.70
CA VAL A 204 -18.88 -1.64 6.82
C VAL A 204 -17.77 -2.34 7.61
N LEU A 205 -16.67 -1.63 7.89
CA LEU A 205 -15.51 -2.18 8.58
C LEU A 205 -15.76 -2.30 10.09
N PRO A 206 -15.16 -3.29 10.75
CA PRO A 206 -15.26 -3.42 12.20
C PRO A 206 -14.48 -2.31 12.91
N ALA A 207 -14.74 -2.14 14.21
CA ALA A 207 -13.99 -1.19 15.04
C ALA A 207 -12.50 -1.59 15.19
N GLU A 208 -12.24 -2.89 15.31
CA GLU A 208 -10.89 -3.46 15.44
C GLU A 208 -10.68 -4.57 14.41
N PRO A 209 -9.43 -4.78 13.94
CA PRO A 209 -9.13 -5.89 13.07
C PRO A 209 -9.19 -7.22 13.84
N ASP A 210 -9.39 -8.32 13.11
CA ASP A 210 -9.31 -9.66 13.67
C ASP A 210 -7.85 -10.13 13.76
N GLU A 211 -7.17 -9.64 14.79
CA GLU A 211 -5.78 -10.00 15.09
C GLU A 211 -5.64 -11.50 15.38
N ARG A 212 -6.70 -12.20 15.80
CA ARG A 212 -6.64 -13.65 16.07
C ARG A 212 -6.46 -14.44 14.77
N ALA A 213 -7.18 -14.08 13.71
CA ALA A 213 -7.00 -14.70 12.40
C ALA A 213 -5.59 -14.46 11.84
N VAL A 214 -5.08 -13.23 11.98
CA VAL A 214 -3.73 -12.85 11.51
C VAL A 214 -2.64 -13.57 12.31
N GLU A 215 -2.78 -13.64 13.63
CA GLU A 215 -1.86 -14.37 14.51
C GLU A 215 -1.89 -15.88 14.23
N ALA A 216 -3.06 -16.46 13.98
CA ALA A 216 -3.19 -17.87 13.62
C ALA A 216 -2.47 -18.19 12.30
N TRP A 217 -2.63 -17.34 11.29
CA TRP A 217 -1.89 -17.43 10.03
C TRP A 217 -0.38 -17.30 10.25
N LEU A 218 0.07 -16.28 11.00
CA LEU A 218 1.49 -16.08 11.26
C LEU A 218 2.11 -17.27 12.00
N ARG A 219 1.43 -17.83 13.00
CA ARG A 219 1.88 -19.05 13.69
C ARG A 219 1.98 -20.25 12.76
N LYS A 220 1.10 -20.36 11.76
CA LYS A 220 1.21 -21.41 10.73
C LYS A 220 2.44 -21.21 9.88
N VAL A 221 2.73 -19.98 9.44
CA VAL A 221 4.01 -19.63 8.80
C VAL A 221 5.17 -20.06 9.69
N ARG A 222 5.15 -19.75 11.00
CA ARG A 222 6.25 -20.16 11.89
C ARG A 222 6.44 -21.66 12.00
N ARG A 223 5.36 -22.46 12.03
CA ARG A 223 5.48 -23.93 12.03
C ARG A 223 6.08 -24.46 10.73
N GLU A 224 5.66 -23.93 9.58
CA GLU A 224 6.14 -24.36 8.26
C GLU A 224 7.64 -24.12 8.07
N PHE A 225 8.16 -23.02 8.63
CA PHE A 225 9.57 -22.63 8.53
C PHE A 225 10.37 -22.96 9.80
N TYR A 226 9.86 -23.84 10.67
CA TYR A 226 10.60 -24.30 11.86
C TYR A 226 11.59 -25.43 11.55
N ALA A 227 11.22 -26.36 10.68
CA ALA A 227 12.00 -27.56 10.37
C ALA A 227 12.78 -27.45 9.04
N ARG A 228 12.97 -26.23 8.53
CA ARG A 228 13.63 -25.96 7.25
C ARG A 228 14.89 -25.14 7.45
#